data_AF-A0A3N4Z4W8-F1
#
_entry.id   AF-A0A3N4Z4W8-F1
#
_cell.length_a   1.000
_cell.length_b   1.000
_cell.length_c   1.000
_cell.angle_alpha   90.00
_cell.angle_beta   90.00
_cell.angle_gamma   90.00
#
_symmetry.space_group_name_H-M   'P 1'
#
loop_
_entity.id
_entity.type
_entity.pdbx_description
1 polymer ?
#
loop_
_entity_poly.entity_id
_entity_poly.type
_entity_poly.pdbx_seq_one_letter_code
_entity_poly.pdbx_strand_id
1 'polypeptide(L)'
;MSAAVATPPVAPTAPARDAARGALAGTGALVRLMLRRDRVRLPLWVGGIALFVPYFFTAFGALFPTTADLQQAASFTQGPVISLLGGPGYGLGEGITYQSFFAAVYWLYFLLAAALMNILLVSRHTRVEEQTGRSELVRANVVGAHAPLTAALVVAVIANAALAVVLTAALVGFDAPLGGAALVGAGTAAVGLVFAGVTAVTVQLTEYSRAASSAAGAVLGAGFVLRAIGDSLGEHGTALSWLSPFAWSQQTRPFVDERWWPLAISLVVAAGAAALGYALSLRRDVGAGLRPARRGRAEAADWLRGPTTLSWRLQRSGVRGWAIGLTIAGLVYGGVADTLVENFVDVTPELTAVLGNAEDSVAGYLALMVSMMSVATAVFAVLAVQRARSEEVEGRAEPVLATATSRTAWLGGHVAVVALASVFLVVLSSTAVGLGAAASTGQWHHVGDLALAGLVSAPAVLLVLGVAALLYGIAPRALTLAWVVVVVGFVMEFFGPLLEPPGWLTALSPWDHVPALPVEDLTLGPVLVLAALAVAGVAAGLAAFHRRDVVTT
;
A
#
# COMPACT_ATOMS: atom_id res chain seq x y z
N MET A 1 -54.88 -24.77 -51.91
CA MET A 1 -53.47 -25.04 -51.60
C MET A 1 -53.15 -24.38 -50.26
N SER A 2 -53.11 -25.17 -49.18
CA SER A 2 -52.79 -24.70 -47.83
C SER A 2 -51.37 -25.15 -47.52
N ALA A 3 -50.45 -24.21 -47.32
CA ALA A 3 -49.04 -24.50 -47.06
C ALA A 3 -48.85 -24.73 -45.55
N ALA A 4 -48.45 -25.96 -45.19
CA ALA A 4 -48.08 -26.34 -43.85
C ALA A 4 -46.76 -25.64 -43.45
N VAL A 5 -46.79 -24.89 -42.35
CA VAL A 5 -45.60 -24.31 -41.71
C VAL A 5 -44.85 -25.43 -41.00
N ALA A 6 -43.64 -25.74 -41.47
CA ALA A 6 -42.74 -26.69 -40.82
C ALA A 6 -42.14 -26.05 -39.57
N THR A 7 -42.34 -26.70 -38.41
CA THR A 7 -41.66 -26.37 -37.15
C THR A 7 -40.17 -26.72 -37.23
N PRO A 8 -39.26 -25.87 -36.71
CA PRO A 8 -37.83 -26.17 -36.72
C PRO A 8 -37.50 -27.28 -35.71
N PRO A 9 -36.48 -28.11 -35.98
CA PRO A 9 -36.08 -29.18 -35.06
C PRO A 9 -35.50 -28.60 -33.77
N VAL A 10 -35.95 -29.13 -32.64
CA VAL A 10 -35.38 -28.85 -31.32
C VAL A 10 -33.97 -29.44 -31.28
N ALA A 11 -32.96 -28.59 -31.14
CA ALA A 11 -31.57 -29.02 -30.98
C ALA A 11 -31.41 -29.84 -29.67
N PRO A 12 -30.66 -30.96 -29.70
CA PRO A 12 -30.45 -31.76 -28.50
C PRO A 12 -29.67 -30.95 -27.45
N THR A 13 -30.23 -30.85 -26.25
CA THR A 13 -29.54 -30.29 -25.08
C THR A 13 -28.40 -31.24 -24.68
N ALA A 14 -27.16 -30.80 -24.89
CA ALA A 14 -25.99 -31.54 -24.42
C ALA A 14 -26.10 -31.75 -22.90
N PRO A 15 -25.74 -32.93 -22.36
CA PRO A 15 -25.81 -33.20 -20.94
C PRO A 15 -24.92 -32.22 -20.17
N ALA A 16 -25.43 -31.64 -19.06
CA ALA A 16 -24.79 -30.55 -18.31
C ALA A 16 -23.32 -30.81 -17.89
N ARG A 17 -22.89 -32.09 -17.84
CA ARG A 17 -21.50 -32.48 -17.56
C ARG A 17 -20.52 -32.17 -18.71
N ASP A 18 -20.96 -32.22 -19.97
CA ASP A 18 -20.12 -31.87 -21.12
C ASP A 18 -20.01 -30.35 -21.31
N ALA A 19 -21.08 -29.60 -20.98
CA ALA A 19 -21.04 -28.14 -20.90
C ALA A 19 -20.09 -27.64 -19.79
N ALA A 20 -20.09 -28.30 -18.62
CA ALA A 20 -19.17 -27.98 -17.52
C ALA A 20 -17.70 -28.28 -17.86
N ARG A 21 -17.42 -29.37 -18.60
CA ARG A 21 -16.07 -29.67 -19.12
C ARG A 21 -15.60 -28.64 -20.16
N GLY A 22 -16.52 -28.13 -20.98
CA GLY A 22 -16.23 -27.02 -21.90
C GLY A 22 -15.92 -25.70 -21.19
N ALA A 23 -16.57 -25.40 -20.07
CA ALA A 23 -16.41 -24.13 -19.34
C ALA A 23 -15.03 -23.95 -18.67
N LEU A 24 -14.32 -25.04 -18.38
CA LEU A 24 -12.96 -25.05 -17.80
C LEU A 24 -11.87 -25.46 -18.80
N ALA A 25 -12.24 -25.66 -20.08
CA ALA A 25 -11.29 -26.01 -21.12
C ALA A 25 -10.16 -24.96 -21.20
N GLY A 26 -8.91 -25.41 -21.34
CA GLY A 26 -7.74 -24.52 -21.43
C GLY A 26 -7.16 -24.03 -20.10
N THR A 27 -7.79 -24.30 -18.95
CA THR A 27 -7.31 -23.82 -17.63
C THR A 27 -5.86 -24.21 -17.35
N GLY A 28 -5.47 -25.46 -17.57
CA GLY A 28 -4.09 -25.91 -17.32
C GLY A 28 -3.04 -25.20 -18.19
N ALA A 29 -3.38 -24.88 -19.44
CA ALA A 29 -2.51 -24.11 -20.33
C ALA A 29 -2.37 -22.66 -19.84
N LEU A 30 -3.46 -22.05 -19.38
CA LEU A 30 -3.45 -20.71 -18.79
C LEU A 30 -2.65 -20.66 -17.49
N VAL A 31 -2.80 -21.64 -16.59
CA VAL A 31 -1.98 -21.74 -15.37
C VAL A 31 -0.49 -21.77 -15.72
N ARG A 32 -0.10 -22.61 -16.69
CA ARG A 32 1.29 -22.70 -17.15
C ARG A 32 1.78 -21.38 -17.75
N LEU A 33 0.96 -20.70 -18.54
CA LEU A 33 1.28 -19.41 -19.12
C LEU A 33 1.47 -18.33 -18.05
N MET A 34 0.55 -18.25 -17.08
CA MET A 34 0.59 -17.30 -15.97
C MET A 34 1.85 -17.53 -15.12
N LEU A 35 2.16 -18.78 -14.74
CA LEU A 35 3.39 -19.11 -14.00
C LEU A 35 4.65 -18.74 -14.79
N ARG A 36 4.67 -18.95 -16.11
CA ARG A 36 5.80 -18.52 -16.96
C ARG A 36 5.96 -17.00 -17.00
N ARG A 37 4.87 -16.25 -17.11
CA ARG A 37 4.87 -14.78 -17.07
C ARG A 37 5.26 -14.23 -15.70
N ASP A 38 5.13 -15.05 -14.66
CA ASP A 38 5.35 -14.66 -13.27
C ASP A 38 6.60 -15.31 -12.67
N ARG A 39 7.40 -16.02 -13.46
CA ARG A 39 8.62 -16.72 -13.03
C ARG A 39 9.66 -15.86 -12.30
N VAL A 40 9.59 -14.54 -12.46
CA VAL A 40 10.40 -13.58 -11.71
C VAL A 40 9.57 -12.93 -10.61
N ARG A 41 8.41 -12.38 -10.97
CA ARG A 41 7.57 -11.60 -10.05
C ARG A 41 7.06 -12.41 -8.85
N LEU A 42 6.59 -13.64 -9.07
CA LEU A 42 6.06 -14.48 -7.98
C LEU A 42 7.17 -14.92 -7.01
N PRO A 43 8.32 -15.45 -7.47
CA PRO A 43 9.44 -15.71 -6.57
C PRO A 43 9.95 -14.48 -5.85
N LEU A 44 9.96 -13.29 -6.49
CA LEU A 44 10.32 -12.05 -5.80
C LEU A 44 9.32 -11.66 -4.70
N TRP A 45 8.02 -11.89 -4.90
CA TRP A 45 7.03 -11.69 -3.83
C TRP A 45 7.22 -12.68 -2.69
N VAL A 46 7.29 -13.98 -3.00
CA VAL A 46 7.43 -15.04 -2.00
C VAL A 46 8.74 -14.90 -1.24
N GLY A 47 9.85 -14.76 -1.96
CA GLY A 47 11.18 -14.58 -1.40
C GLY A 47 11.33 -13.25 -0.67
N GLY A 48 10.77 -12.16 -1.21
CA GLY A 48 10.80 -10.84 -0.57
C GLY A 48 10.04 -10.80 0.75
N ILE A 49 8.85 -11.42 0.82
CA ILE A 49 8.11 -11.56 2.07
C ILE A 49 8.91 -12.45 3.05
N ALA A 50 9.41 -13.59 2.60
CA ALA A 50 10.15 -14.52 3.46
C ALA A 50 11.49 -13.96 3.95
N LEU A 51 12.16 -13.10 3.18
CA LEU A 51 13.44 -12.49 3.52
C LEU A 51 13.35 -11.59 4.77
N PHE A 52 12.16 -11.10 5.11
CA PHE A 52 11.98 -10.34 6.34
C PHE A 52 12.15 -11.22 7.60
N VAL A 53 11.96 -12.55 7.52
CA VAL A 53 12.20 -13.45 8.67
C VAL A 53 13.67 -13.40 9.12
N PRO A 54 14.68 -13.74 8.28
CA PRO A 54 16.07 -13.62 8.70
C PRO A 54 16.45 -12.20 9.11
N TYR A 55 15.91 -11.18 8.42
CA TYR A 55 16.15 -9.79 8.81
C TYR A 55 15.70 -9.51 10.26
N PHE A 56 14.46 -9.85 10.62
CA PHE A 56 13.96 -9.59 11.96
C PHE A 56 14.69 -10.43 13.01
N PHE A 57 14.90 -11.73 12.78
CA PHE A 57 15.54 -12.58 13.78
C PHE A 57 17.03 -12.25 13.99
N THR A 58 17.74 -11.80 12.96
CA THR A 58 19.10 -11.28 13.12
C THR A 58 19.11 -9.94 13.86
N ALA A 59 18.16 -9.04 13.53
CA ALA A 59 18.01 -7.78 14.24
C ALA A 59 17.64 -7.98 15.71
N PHE A 60 16.77 -8.93 16.04
CA PHE A 60 16.42 -9.25 17.43
C PHE A 60 17.61 -9.77 18.22
N GLY A 61 18.43 -10.66 17.64
CA GLY A 61 19.65 -11.13 18.29
C GLY A 61 20.67 -10.01 18.56
N ALA A 62 20.71 -8.99 17.71
CA ALA A 62 21.59 -7.83 17.86
C ALA A 62 21.04 -6.77 18.84
N LEU A 63 19.74 -6.50 18.79
CA LEU A 63 19.09 -5.44 19.56
C LEU A 63 18.61 -5.89 20.94
N PHE A 64 18.24 -7.17 21.09
CA PHE A 64 17.65 -7.73 22.31
C PHE A 64 18.38 -9.02 22.72
N PRO A 65 19.69 -8.97 23.02
CA PRO A 65 20.50 -10.17 23.26
C PRO A 65 20.07 -10.97 24.50
N THR A 66 19.42 -10.33 25.48
CA THR A 66 18.88 -11.02 26.66
C THR A 66 17.36 -11.05 26.66
N THR A 67 16.77 -12.01 27.39
CA THR A 67 15.32 -12.08 27.59
C THR A 67 14.78 -10.84 28.31
N ALA A 68 15.59 -10.21 29.17
CA ALA A 68 15.21 -8.96 29.83
C ALA A 68 15.06 -7.81 28.83
N ASP A 69 16.01 -7.67 27.89
CA ASP A 69 15.93 -6.65 26.82
C ASP A 69 14.69 -6.86 25.94
N LEU A 70 14.39 -8.13 25.61
CA LEU A 70 13.22 -8.48 24.81
C LEU A 70 11.91 -8.19 25.56
N GLN A 71 11.87 -8.44 26.87
CA GLN A 71 10.70 -8.19 27.70
C GLN A 71 10.49 -6.69 27.93
N GLN A 72 11.55 -5.91 28.04
CA GLN A 72 11.50 -4.45 28.01
C GLN A 72 11.01 -3.94 26.66
N ALA A 73 11.51 -4.48 25.54
CA ALA A 73 10.98 -4.13 24.22
C ALA A 73 9.48 -4.46 24.10
N ALA A 74 9.05 -5.58 24.68
CA ALA A 74 7.64 -5.98 24.70
C ALA A 74 6.76 -5.02 25.51
N SER A 75 7.24 -4.43 26.61
CA SER A 75 6.45 -3.45 27.38
C SER A 75 6.12 -2.20 26.56
N PHE A 76 7.05 -1.73 25.73
CA PHE A 76 6.78 -0.67 24.76
C PHE A 76 5.69 -1.06 23.75
N THR A 77 5.53 -2.35 23.44
CA THR A 77 4.51 -2.83 22.49
C THR A 77 3.14 -3.12 23.11
N GLN A 78 3.01 -3.07 24.44
CA GLN A 78 1.74 -3.33 25.15
C GLN A 78 0.79 -2.11 25.17
N GLY A 79 1.25 -0.96 24.68
CA GLY A 79 0.41 0.24 24.55
C GLY A 79 -0.74 0.07 23.54
N PRO A 80 -1.91 0.71 23.76
CA PRO A 80 -3.09 0.59 22.91
C PRO A 80 -2.84 0.89 21.44
N VAL A 81 -1.84 1.71 21.11
CA VAL A 81 -1.55 2.11 19.73
C VAL A 81 -0.60 1.14 19.03
N ILE A 82 0.31 0.49 19.74
CA ILE A 82 1.19 -0.52 19.13
C ILE A 82 0.43 -1.85 18.92
N SER A 83 -0.56 -2.16 19.76
CA SER A 83 -1.50 -3.26 19.48
C SER A 83 -2.36 -3.02 18.23
N LEU A 84 -2.64 -1.75 17.87
CA LEU A 84 -3.23 -1.40 16.57
C LEU A 84 -2.30 -1.75 15.40
N LEU A 85 -0.98 -1.72 15.58
CA LEU A 85 0.00 -1.92 14.51
C LEU A 85 0.50 -3.35 14.39
N GLY A 86 0.64 -4.07 15.50
CA GLY A 86 1.13 -5.46 15.52
C GLY A 86 0.01 -6.49 15.59
N GLY A 87 -0.83 -6.42 16.61
CA GLY A 87 -1.84 -7.45 16.86
C GLY A 87 -2.22 -7.58 18.33
N PRO A 88 -3.00 -8.62 18.67
CA PRO A 88 -3.53 -8.86 20.01
C PRO A 88 -2.49 -9.26 21.09
N GLY A 89 -1.19 -9.19 20.79
CA GLY A 89 -0.13 -9.32 21.80
C GLY A 89 0.09 -10.70 22.41
N TYR A 90 -0.38 -11.78 21.77
CA TYR A 90 -0.23 -13.13 22.32
C TYR A 90 1.24 -13.52 22.52
N GLY A 91 1.58 -14.02 23.73
CA GLY A 91 2.92 -14.52 24.03
C GLY A 91 3.96 -13.44 24.34
N LEU A 92 3.51 -12.23 24.71
CA LEU A 92 4.34 -11.11 25.21
C LEU A 92 4.54 -11.09 26.74
N GLY A 93 4.15 -12.16 27.43
CA GLY A 93 4.27 -12.30 28.88
C GLY A 93 5.58 -12.95 29.34
N GLU A 94 5.56 -13.55 30.54
CA GLU A 94 6.69 -14.33 31.05
C GLU A 94 7.08 -15.47 30.09
N GLY A 95 8.39 -15.65 29.88
CA GLY A 95 8.91 -16.64 28.94
C GLY A 95 8.85 -16.22 27.47
N ILE A 96 8.80 -14.91 27.19
CA ILE A 96 8.85 -14.37 25.83
C ILE A 96 10.04 -14.91 25.04
N THR A 97 9.78 -15.26 23.78
CA THR A 97 10.78 -15.74 22.83
C THR A 97 10.79 -14.83 21.60
N TYR A 98 11.86 -14.86 20.80
CA TYR A 98 11.88 -14.13 19.53
C TYR A 98 10.75 -14.57 18.60
N GLN A 99 10.35 -15.84 18.66
CA GLN A 99 9.26 -16.40 17.86
C GLN A 99 7.89 -15.84 18.28
N SER A 100 7.59 -15.82 19.59
CA SER A 100 6.34 -15.24 20.09
C SER A 100 6.29 -13.72 19.88
N PHE A 101 7.42 -13.03 20.08
CA PHE A 101 7.55 -11.59 19.80
C PHE A 101 7.33 -11.27 18.31
N PHE A 102 7.96 -12.03 17.41
CA PHE A 102 7.75 -11.91 15.96
C PHE A 102 6.27 -12.08 15.59
N ALA A 103 5.63 -13.14 16.12
CA ALA A 103 4.24 -13.44 15.84
C ALA A 103 3.28 -12.36 16.36
N ALA A 104 3.56 -11.81 17.53
CA ALA A 104 2.74 -10.79 18.17
C ALA A 104 2.84 -9.42 17.48
N VAL A 105 4.06 -9.01 17.10
CA VAL A 105 4.35 -7.63 16.69
C VAL A 105 4.47 -7.48 15.17
N TYR A 106 5.10 -8.44 14.48
CA TYR A 106 5.50 -8.23 13.08
C TYR A 106 4.74 -9.09 12.07
N TRP A 107 4.16 -10.21 12.50
CA TRP A 107 3.50 -11.14 11.59
C TRP A 107 2.36 -10.50 10.78
N LEU A 108 1.65 -9.51 11.32
CA LEU A 108 0.59 -8.80 10.60
C LEU A 108 1.07 -8.19 9.27
N TYR A 109 2.31 -7.71 9.20
CA TYR A 109 2.87 -7.15 7.97
C TYR A 109 3.03 -8.20 6.87
N PHE A 110 3.30 -9.46 7.24
CA PHE A 110 3.34 -10.59 6.32
C PHE A 110 1.93 -10.92 5.80
N LEU A 111 0.92 -10.87 6.68
CA LEU A 111 -0.48 -11.05 6.29
C LEU A 111 -0.92 -9.97 5.29
N LEU A 112 -0.56 -8.71 5.54
CA LEU A 112 -0.83 -7.57 4.65
C LEU A 112 -0.12 -7.72 3.30
N ALA A 113 1.15 -8.12 3.31
CA ALA A 113 1.90 -8.34 2.08
C ALA A 113 1.31 -9.49 1.24
N ALA A 114 0.90 -10.60 1.89
CA ALA A 114 0.22 -11.70 1.22
C ALA A 114 -1.14 -11.28 0.64
N ALA A 115 -1.92 -10.48 1.37
CA ALA A 115 -3.17 -9.91 0.86
C ALA A 115 -2.94 -9.05 -0.39
N LEU A 116 -1.97 -8.12 -0.33
CA LEU A 116 -1.64 -7.23 -1.45
C LEU A 116 -1.10 -8.02 -2.66
N MET A 117 -0.23 -8.99 -2.44
CA MET A 117 0.26 -9.90 -3.47
C MET A 117 -0.90 -10.53 -4.24
N ASN A 118 -1.89 -11.07 -3.53
CA ASN A 118 -3.04 -11.75 -4.14
C ASN A 118 -3.99 -10.80 -4.87
N ILE A 119 -4.22 -9.58 -4.34
CA ILE A 119 -5.00 -8.55 -5.04
C ILE A 119 -4.36 -8.21 -6.39
N LEU A 120 -3.04 -7.99 -6.40
CA LEU A 120 -2.32 -7.64 -7.62
C LEU A 120 -2.23 -8.81 -8.59
N LEU A 121 -2.04 -10.04 -8.09
CA LEU A 121 -1.97 -11.26 -8.89
C LEU A 121 -3.28 -11.53 -9.62
N VAL A 122 -4.39 -11.58 -8.90
CA VAL A 122 -5.70 -11.89 -9.49
C VAL A 122 -6.13 -10.80 -10.47
N SER A 123 -5.97 -9.52 -10.10
CA SER A 123 -6.30 -8.39 -10.98
C SER A 123 -5.47 -8.40 -12.27
N ARG A 124 -4.16 -8.70 -12.16
CA ARG A 124 -3.26 -8.78 -13.32
C ARG A 124 -3.69 -9.86 -14.31
N HIS A 125 -4.02 -11.05 -13.82
CA HIS A 125 -4.31 -12.20 -14.68
C HIS A 125 -5.77 -12.29 -15.12
N THR A 126 -6.61 -11.35 -14.68
CA THR A 126 -8.01 -11.23 -15.09
C THR A 126 -8.25 -9.87 -15.74
N ARG A 127 -8.52 -8.83 -14.93
CA ARG A 127 -8.99 -7.53 -15.40
C ARG A 127 -7.97 -6.77 -16.26
N VAL A 128 -6.68 -6.87 -15.97
CA VAL A 128 -5.64 -6.25 -16.82
C VAL A 128 -5.57 -6.93 -18.19
N GLU A 129 -5.71 -8.25 -18.26
CA GLU A 129 -5.75 -8.97 -19.54
C GLU A 129 -7.01 -8.64 -20.35
N GLU A 130 -8.14 -8.41 -19.69
CA GLU A 130 -9.36 -7.91 -20.35
C GLU A 130 -9.20 -6.49 -20.88
N GLN A 131 -8.68 -5.58 -20.06
CA GLN A 131 -8.50 -4.18 -20.48
C GLN A 131 -7.50 -3.99 -21.61
N THR A 132 -6.51 -4.88 -21.74
CA THR A 132 -5.51 -4.82 -22.80
C THR A 132 -5.94 -5.56 -24.07
N GLY A 133 -7.17 -6.09 -24.13
CA GLY A 133 -7.70 -6.86 -25.26
C GLY A 133 -7.10 -8.26 -25.41
N ARG A 134 -6.07 -8.61 -24.63
CA ARG A 134 -5.38 -9.91 -24.73
C ARG A 134 -6.30 -11.07 -24.39
N SER A 135 -7.24 -10.86 -23.47
CA SER A 135 -8.22 -11.90 -23.12
C SER A 135 -9.12 -12.29 -24.29
N GLU A 136 -9.41 -11.38 -25.22
CA GLU A 136 -10.26 -11.65 -26.39
C GLU A 136 -9.56 -12.62 -27.35
N LEU A 137 -8.28 -12.39 -27.62
CA LEU A 137 -7.43 -13.30 -28.41
C LEU A 137 -7.31 -14.69 -27.78
N VAL A 138 -7.23 -14.74 -26.45
CA VAL A 138 -7.18 -16.01 -25.70
C VAL A 138 -8.53 -16.73 -25.78
N ARG A 139 -9.65 -16.00 -25.65
CA ARG A 139 -11.01 -16.56 -25.71
C ARG A 139 -11.46 -16.93 -27.12
N ALA A 140 -10.80 -16.43 -28.17
CA ALA A 140 -11.00 -16.89 -29.54
C ALA A 140 -10.50 -18.32 -29.79
N ASN A 141 -9.71 -18.88 -28.86
CA ASN A 141 -9.27 -20.28 -28.89
C ASN A 141 -10.22 -21.19 -28.07
N VAL A 142 -9.88 -22.49 -27.95
CA VAL A 142 -10.62 -23.47 -27.14
C VAL A 142 -10.41 -23.23 -25.63
N VAL A 143 -10.89 -22.09 -25.14
CA VAL A 143 -10.80 -21.66 -23.75
C VAL A 143 -12.20 -21.42 -23.21
N GLY A 144 -12.54 -22.13 -22.14
CA GLY A 144 -13.85 -22.02 -21.51
C GLY A 144 -14.05 -20.69 -20.77
N ALA A 145 -15.31 -20.29 -20.57
CA ALA A 145 -15.65 -19.00 -19.97
C ALA A 145 -15.13 -18.83 -18.53
N HIS A 146 -14.94 -19.91 -17.77
CA HIS A 146 -14.43 -19.87 -16.40
C HIS A 146 -12.92 -20.06 -16.31
N ALA A 147 -12.29 -20.58 -17.36
CA ALA A 147 -10.87 -20.93 -17.37
C ALA A 147 -9.92 -19.80 -16.96
N PRO A 148 -10.11 -18.52 -17.38
CA PRO A 148 -9.23 -17.43 -16.95
C PRO A 148 -9.29 -17.16 -15.44
N LEU A 149 -10.49 -17.10 -14.87
CA LEU A 149 -10.67 -16.86 -13.43
C LEU A 149 -10.16 -18.06 -12.62
N THR A 150 -10.46 -19.28 -13.07
CA THR A 150 -9.95 -20.50 -12.43
C THR A 150 -8.44 -20.57 -12.48
N ALA A 151 -7.82 -20.25 -13.61
CA ALA A 151 -6.37 -20.25 -13.74
C ALA A 151 -5.72 -19.23 -12.79
N ALA A 152 -6.27 -18.02 -12.70
CA ALA A 152 -5.78 -17.00 -11.78
C ALA A 152 -5.88 -17.44 -10.30
N LEU A 153 -7.00 -18.05 -9.90
CA LEU A 153 -7.20 -18.58 -8.56
C LEU A 153 -6.29 -19.78 -8.25
N VAL A 154 -6.06 -20.67 -9.21
CA VAL A 154 -5.09 -21.78 -9.05
C VAL A 154 -3.68 -21.24 -8.87
N VAL A 155 -3.27 -20.23 -9.64
CA VAL A 155 -1.96 -19.59 -9.46
C VAL A 155 -1.86 -18.89 -8.10
N ALA A 156 -2.94 -18.28 -7.61
CA ALA A 156 -3.00 -17.75 -6.24
C ALA A 156 -2.82 -18.87 -5.20
N VAL A 157 -3.48 -20.03 -5.35
CA VAL A 157 -3.27 -21.19 -4.46
C VAL A 157 -1.83 -21.66 -4.47
N ILE A 158 -1.21 -21.80 -5.64
CA ILE A 158 0.20 -22.19 -5.79
C ILE A 158 1.11 -21.17 -5.10
N ALA A 159 0.89 -19.87 -5.32
CA ALA A 159 1.69 -18.81 -4.73
C ALA A 159 1.60 -18.79 -3.20
N ASN A 160 0.40 -18.95 -2.64
CA ASN A 160 0.20 -18.99 -1.19
C ASN A 160 0.73 -20.30 -0.56
N ALA A 161 0.60 -21.44 -1.24
CA ALA A 161 1.21 -22.68 -0.79
C ALA A 161 2.74 -22.58 -0.74
N ALA A 162 3.36 -22.00 -1.79
CA ALA A 162 4.79 -21.72 -1.80
C ALA A 162 5.18 -20.75 -0.67
N LEU A 163 4.40 -19.68 -0.45
CA LEU A 163 4.64 -18.73 0.63
C LEU A 163 4.56 -19.39 2.01
N ALA A 164 3.57 -20.25 2.25
CA ALA A 164 3.45 -20.99 3.50
C ALA A 164 4.69 -21.86 3.74
N VAL A 165 5.09 -22.68 2.75
CA VAL A 165 6.26 -23.56 2.86
C VAL A 165 7.54 -22.77 3.11
N VAL A 166 7.77 -21.69 2.36
CA VAL A 166 9.00 -20.90 2.48
C VAL A 166 9.05 -20.15 3.82
N LEU A 167 7.94 -19.59 4.31
CA LEU A 167 7.90 -18.94 5.62
C LEU A 167 8.11 -19.93 6.76
N THR A 168 7.48 -21.10 6.70
CA THR A 168 7.68 -22.17 7.68
C THR A 168 9.15 -22.62 7.69
N ALA A 169 9.73 -22.86 6.51
CA ALA A 169 11.14 -23.24 6.40
C ALA A 169 12.08 -22.14 6.92
N ALA A 170 11.79 -20.87 6.64
CA ALA A 170 12.59 -19.75 7.13
C ALA A 170 12.55 -19.67 8.67
N LEU A 171 11.38 -19.78 9.30
CA LEU A 171 11.25 -19.76 10.75
C LEU A 171 11.92 -20.96 11.42
N VAL A 172 11.74 -22.16 10.87
CA VAL A 172 12.44 -23.36 11.35
C VAL A 172 13.96 -23.21 11.25
N GLY A 173 14.45 -22.50 10.23
CA GLY A 173 15.87 -22.15 10.10
C GLY A 173 16.40 -21.18 11.18
N PHE A 174 15.51 -20.52 11.94
CA PHE A 174 15.81 -19.72 13.13
C PHE A 174 15.26 -20.40 14.40
N ASP A 175 15.39 -21.72 14.46
CA ASP A 175 15.08 -22.57 15.61
C ASP A 175 13.62 -22.47 16.11
N ALA A 176 12.69 -22.01 15.27
CA ALA A 176 11.28 -21.97 15.64
C ALA A 176 10.66 -23.38 15.66
N PRO A 177 9.83 -23.72 16.66
CA PRO A 177 9.08 -24.96 16.67
C PRO A 177 8.22 -25.13 15.41
N LEU A 178 8.22 -26.33 14.83
CA LEU A 178 7.54 -26.61 13.56
C LEU A 178 6.04 -26.30 13.60
N GLY A 179 5.35 -26.57 14.72
CA GLY A 179 3.93 -26.31 14.89
C GLY A 179 3.57 -24.84 14.67
N GLY A 180 4.13 -23.94 15.49
CA GLY A 180 3.97 -22.50 15.36
C GLY A 180 4.48 -21.95 14.02
N ALA A 181 5.62 -22.43 13.52
CA ALA A 181 6.14 -22.01 12.21
C ALA A 181 5.21 -22.40 11.04
N ALA A 182 4.59 -23.58 11.11
CA ALA A 182 3.60 -24.04 10.15
C ALA A 182 2.31 -23.21 10.22
N LEU A 183 1.89 -22.82 11.42
CA LEU A 183 0.74 -21.92 11.61
C LEU A 183 0.99 -20.52 11.05
N VAL A 184 2.17 -19.96 11.26
CA VAL A 184 2.55 -18.67 10.67
C VAL A 184 2.49 -18.73 9.14
N GLY A 185 3.08 -19.77 8.54
CA GLY A 185 3.02 -20.00 7.10
C GLY A 185 1.59 -20.18 6.58
N ALA A 186 0.82 -21.07 7.22
CA ALA A 186 -0.55 -21.40 6.83
C ALA A 186 -1.52 -20.21 7.02
N GLY A 187 -1.41 -19.46 8.10
CA GLY A 187 -2.21 -18.26 8.35
C GLY A 187 -1.92 -17.16 7.34
N THR A 188 -0.65 -16.95 6.99
CA THR A 188 -0.25 -16.00 5.93
C THR A 188 -0.86 -16.37 4.58
N ALA A 189 -0.78 -17.64 4.21
CA ALA A 189 -1.40 -18.17 3.01
C ALA A 189 -2.94 -18.05 3.03
N ALA A 190 -3.58 -18.32 4.17
CA ALA A 190 -5.02 -18.25 4.32
C ALA A 190 -5.57 -16.83 4.11
N VAL A 191 -4.91 -15.81 4.67
CA VAL A 191 -5.25 -14.40 4.40
C VAL A 191 -5.07 -14.07 2.92
N GLY A 192 -3.97 -14.50 2.32
CA GLY A 192 -3.73 -14.33 0.89
C GLY A 192 -4.86 -14.90 0.03
N LEU A 193 -5.35 -16.11 0.36
CA LEU A 193 -6.48 -16.75 -0.32
C LEU A 193 -7.81 -16.00 -0.13
N VAL A 194 -8.09 -15.46 1.06
CA VAL A 194 -9.27 -14.61 1.28
C VAL A 194 -9.23 -13.43 0.33
N PHE A 195 -8.10 -12.73 0.21
CA PHE A 195 -7.98 -11.58 -0.69
C PHE A 195 -7.92 -11.95 -2.17
N ALA A 196 -7.47 -13.15 -2.53
CA ALA A 196 -7.66 -13.68 -3.88
C ALA A 196 -9.15 -13.85 -4.21
N GLY A 197 -9.94 -14.40 -3.28
CA GLY A 197 -11.40 -14.54 -3.40
C GLY A 197 -12.12 -13.19 -3.45
N VAL A 198 -11.78 -12.24 -2.56
CA VAL A 198 -12.31 -10.87 -2.59
C VAL A 198 -12.02 -10.20 -3.94
N THR A 199 -10.80 -10.36 -4.44
CA THR A 199 -10.42 -9.78 -5.74
C THR A 199 -11.17 -10.44 -6.89
N ALA A 200 -11.43 -11.75 -6.82
CA ALA A 200 -12.27 -12.45 -7.79
C ALA A 200 -13.70 -11.89 -7.88
N VAL A 201 -14.22 -11.31 -6.79
CA VAL A 201 -15.48 -10.54 -6.77
C VAL A 201 -15.29 -9.16 -7.39
N THR A 202 -14.31 -8.39 -6.91
CA THR A 202 -14.17 -6.97 -7.31
C THR A 202 -13.82 -6.78 -8.78
N VAL A 203 -13.09 -7.72 -9.40
CA VAL A 203 -12.78 -7.69 -10.84
C VAL A 203 -14.00 -7.88 -11.74
N GLN A 204 -15.13 -8.36 -11.20
CA GLN A 204 -16.40 -8.45 -11.95
C GLN A 204 -17.21 -7.14 -11.89
N LEU A 205 -16.93 -6.27 -10.90
CA LEU A 205 -17.77 -5.10 -10.62
C LEU A 205 -17.49 -3.91 -11.53
N THR A 206 -16.31 -3.84 -12.14
CA THR A 206 -15.84 -2.67 -12.90
C THR A 206 -15.01 -3.10 -14.09
N GLU A 207 -15.08 -2.32 -15.16
CA GLU A 207 -14.25 -2.50 -16.34
C GLU A 207 -12.78 -2.10 -16.13
N TYR A 208 -12.45 -1.42 -15.02
CA TYR A 208 -11.11 -0.90 -14.75
C TYR A 208 -10.33 -1.72 -13.71
N SER A 209 -9.17 -2.28 -14.07
CA SER A 209 -8.31 -3.06 -13.15
C SER A 209 -7.93 -2.27 -11.91
N ARG A 210 -7.57 -0.99 -12.08
CA ARG A 210 -7.24 -0.11 -10.96
C ARG A 210 -8.41 0.07 -10.00
N ALA A 211 -9.63 0.22 -10.52
CA ALA A 211 -10.83 0.34 -9.70
C ALA A 211 -11.15 -0.97 -8.96
N ALA A 212 -10.98 -2.11 -9.63
CA ALA A 212 -11.17 -3.44 -9.03
C ALA A 212 -10.16 -3.71 -7.89
N SER A 213 -8.87 -3.46 -8.15
CA SER A 213 -7.82 -3.57 -7.14
C SER A 213 -8.01 -2.59 -5.99
N SER A 214 -8.45 -1.35 -6.26
CA SER A 214 -8.74 -0.38 -5.20
C SER A 214 -9.94 -0.78 -4.34
N ALA A 215 -10.96 -1.42 -4.93
CA ALA A 215 -12.10 -1.93 -4.16
C ALA A 215 -11.67 -3.08 -3.24
N ALA A 216 -10.81 -3.99 -3.72
CA ALA A 216 -10.25 -5.05 -2.88
C ALA A 216 -9.31 -4.47 -1.80
N GLY A 217 -8.53 -3.46 -2.15
CA GLY A 217 -7.70 -2.70 -1.20
C GLY A 217 -8.52 -1.96 -0.14
N ALA A 218 -9.71 -1.47 -0.47
CA ALA A 218 -10.62 -0.87 0.51
C ALA A 218 -11.15 -1.92 1.51
N VAL A 219 -11.47 -3.13 1.04
CA VAL A 219 -11.83 -4.26 1.92
C VAL A 219 -10.64 -4.63 2.80
N LEU A 220 -9.41 -4.60 2.26
CA LEU A 220 -8.17 -4.83 3.01
C LEU A 220 -8.01 -3.81 4.13
N GLY A 221 -8.08 -2.52 3.81
CA GLY A 221 -7.98 -1.44 4.80
C GLY A 221 -9.08 -1.49 5.84
N ALA A 222 -10.33 -1.77 5.44
CA ALA A 222 -11.44 -1.94 6.38
C ALA A 222 -11.21 -3.12 7.34
N GLY A 223 -10.73 -4.26 6.82
CA GLY A 223 -10.38 -5.41 7.66
C GLY A 223 -9.24 -5.10 8.63
N PHE A 224 -8.23 -4.35 8.20
CA PHE A 224 -7.13 -3.92 9.07
C PHE A 224 -7.64 -3.02 10.20
N VAL A 225 -8.48 -2.02 9.89
CA VAL A 225 -9.03 -1.07 10.87
C VAL A 225 -9.99 -1.77 11.83
N LEU A 226 -10.91 -2.62 11.33
CA LEU A 226 -11.83 -3.38 12.18
C LEU A 226 -11.09 -4.28 13.17
N ARG A 227 -10.02 -4.93 12.72
CA ARG A 227 -9.13 -5.68 13.60
C ARG A 227 -8.51 -4.77 14.64
N ALA A 228 -7.88 -3.68 14.21
CA ALA A 228 -7.17 -2.78 15.10
C ALA A 228 -8.09 -2.26 16.22
N ILE A 229 -9.26 -1.72 15.88
CA ILE A 229 -10.26 -1.27 16.86
C ILE A 229 -10.71 -2.43 17.76
N GLY A 230 -10.94 -3.61 17.18
CA GLY A 230 -11.38 -4.76 17.96
C GLY A 230 -10.34 -5.22 18.97
N ASP A 231 -9.05 -5.16 18.61
CA ASP A 231 -7.91 -5.58 19.43
C ASP A 231 -7.58 -4.54 20.50
N SER A 232 -7.83 -3.26 20.26
CA SER A 232 -7.63 -2.20 21.26
C SER A 232 -8.73 -2.13 22.32
N LEU A 233 -9.93 -2.65 22.03
CA LEU A 233 -11.09 -2.57 22.94
C LEU A 233 -11.14 -3.69 23.99
N GLY A 234 -10.27 -4.69 23.91
CA GLY A 234 -10.23 -5.76 24.90
C GLY A 234 -9.00 -6.63 24.75
N GLU A 235 -8.49 -7.15 25.86
CA GLU A 235 -7.36 -8.07 25.87
C GLU A 235 -7.60 -9.21 24.89
N HIS A 236 -6.65 -9.42 23.98
CA HIS A 236 -6.67 -10.51 23.00
C HIS A 236 -7.79 -10.42 21.92
N GLY A 237 -8.45 -9.27 21.82
CA GLY A 237 -9.44 -8.94 20.80
C GLY A 237 -10.89 -9.21 21.18
N THR A 238 -11.79 -8.52 20.49
CA THR A 238 -13.24 -8.58 20.72
C THR A 238 -13.98 -9.26 19.56
N ALA A 239 -15.31 -9.42 19.67
CA ALA A 239 -16.14 -9.89 18.56
C ALA A 239 -15.97 -9.04 17.27
N LEU A 240 -15.58 -7.77 17.42
CA LEU A 240 -15.27 -6.88 16.30
C LEU A 240 -13.99 -7.32 15.56
N SER A 241 -12.95 -7.74 16.27
CA SER A 241 -11.72 -8.26 15.66
C SER A 241 -12.02 -9.45 14.75
N TRP A 242 -12.92 -10.33 15.18
CA TRP A 242 -13.32 -11.54 14.44
C TRP A 242 -14.06 -11.25 13.12
N LEU A 243 -14.44 -10.01 12.81
CA LEU A 243 -14.92 -9.63 11.48
C LEU A 243 -13.78 -9.48 10.46
N SER A 244 -12.53 -9.43 10.93
CA SER A 244 -11.36 -9.26 10.10
C SER A 244 -10.71 -10.59 9.72
N PRO A 245 -10.34 -10.79 8.44
CA PRO A 245 -9.58 -11.97 8.04
C PRO A 245 -8.18 -12.04 8.66
N PHE A 246 -7.62 -10.91 9.08
CA PHE A 246 -6.33 -10.86 9.78
C PHE A 246 -6.44 -11.48 11.17
N ALA A 247 -7.53 -11.19 11.89
CA ALA A 247 -7.75 -11.71 13.23
C ALA A 247 -7.84 -13.23 13.24
N TRP A 248 -8.48 -13.87 12.24
CA TRP A 248 -8.57 -15.33 12.21
C TRP A 248 -7.20 -16.00 12.21
N SER A 249 -6.23 -15.43 11.49
CA SER A 249 -4.85 -15.96 11.50
C SER A 249 -4.15 -15.66 12.81
N GLN A 250 -4.28 -14.47 13.37
CA GLN A 250 -3.68 -14.14 14.67
C GLN A 250 -4.29 -14.94 15.83
N GLN A 251 -5.57 -15.29 15.75
CA GLN A 251 -6.29 -16.14 16.71
C GLN A 251 -5.84 -17.61 16.67
N THR A 252 -4.98 -17.98 15.72
CA THR A 252 -4.28 -19.27 15.75
C THR A 252 -3.18 -19.33 16.81
N ARG A 253 -2.74 -18.16 17.33
CA ARG A 253 -1.80 -18.04 18.45
C ARG A 253 -0.55 -18.92 18.26
N PRO A 254 0.20 -18.75 17.16
CA PRO A 254 1.39 -19.53 16.90
C PRO A 254 2.41 -19.32 18.03
N PHE A 255 3.12 -20.39 18.41
CA PHE A 255 4.07 -20.41 19.53
C PHE A 255 3.46 -20.23 20.92
N VAL A 256 2.12 -20.28 21.04
CA VAL A 256 1.40 -20.19 22.31
C VAL A 256 0.41 -21.37 22.44
N ASP A 257 -0.77 -21.27 21.83
CA ASP A 257 -1.82 -22.29 21.92
C ASP A 257 -1.94 -23.16 20.66
N GLU A 258 -1.42 -22.66 19.53
CA GLU A 258 -1.41 -23.35 18.23
C GLU A 258 -2.79 -23.84 17.74
N ARG A 259 -3.78 -22.95 17.75
CA ARG A 259 -5.17 -23.24 17.35
C ARG A 259 -5.32 -23.23 15.83
N TRP A 260 -5.50 -24.39 15.20
CA TRP A 260 -5.64 -24.49 13.73
C TRP A 260 -7.03 -24.14 13.18
N TRP A 261 -8.09 -24.36 13.98
CA TRP A 261 -9.47 -24.23 13.53
C TRP A 261 -9.85 -22.83 12.98
N PRO A 262 -9.31 -21.68 13.44
CA PRO A 262 -9.64 -20.37 12.88
C PRO A 262 -9.31 -20.25 11.38
N LEU A 263 -8.32 -21.00 10.89
CA LEU A 263 -7.97 -21.04 9.46
C LEU A 263 -9.12 -21.59 8.61
N ALA A 264 -9.99 -22.44 9.17
CA ALA A 264 -11.16 -22.94 8.46
C ALA A 264 -12.11 -21.79 8.07
N ILE A 265 -12.22 -20.73 8.89
CA ILE A 265 -13.02 -19.54 8.58
C ILE A 265 -12.45 -18.85 7.33
N SER A 266 -11.13 -18.63 7.30
CA SER A 266 -10.44 -18.06 6.14
C SER A 266 -10.71 -18.85 4.86
N LEU A 267 -10.64 -20.18 4.94
CA LEU A 267 -10.89 -21.05 3.78
C LEU A 267 -12.35 -21.01 3.31
N VAL A 268 -13.32 -21.02 4.25
CA VAL A 268 -14.75 -20.90 3.92
C VAL A 268 -15.05 -19.56 3.27
N VAL A 269 -14.51 -18.47 3.80
CA VAL A 269 -14.71 -17.12 3.25
C VAL A 269 -14.02 -16.96 1.89
N ALA A 270 -12.81 -17.48 1.73
CA ALA A 270 -12.11 -17.49 0.44
C ALA A 270 -12.90 -18.26 -0.62
N ALA A 271 -13.41 -19.45 -0.29
CA ALA A 271 -14.23 -20.27 -1.18
C ALA A 271 -15.57 -19.59 -1.52
N GLY A 272 -16.24 -19.00 -0.52
CA GLY A 272 -17.49 -18.26 -0.70
C GLY A 272 -17.31 -17.03 -1.60
N ALA A 273 -16.25 -16.25 -1.38
CA ALA A 273 -15.92 -15.10 -2.22
C ALA A 273 -15.55 -15.53 -3.66
N ALA A 274 -14.78 -16.61 -3.82
CA ALA A 274 -14.50 -17.16 -5.15
C ALA A 274 -15.78 -17.63 -5.87
N ALA A 275 -16.67 -18.34 -5.16
CA ALA A 275 -17.97 -18.78 -5.69
C ALA A 275 -18.85 -17.60 -6.11
N LEU A 276 -18.88 -16.54 -5.30
CA LEU A 276 -19.55 -15.28 -5.66
C LEU A 276 -18.91 -14.65 -6.91
N GLY A 277 -17.58 -14.65 -7.01
CA GLY A 277 -16.85 -14.19 -8.20
C GLY A 277 -17.26 -14.94 -9.47
N TYR A 278 -17.38 -16.27 -9.42
CA TYR A 278 -17.91 -17.07 -10.54
C TYR A 278 -19.37 -16.73 -10.86
N ALA A 279 -20.23 -16.62 -9.85
CA ALA A 279 -21.64 -16.29 -10.05
C ALA A 279 -21.83 -14.91 -10.69
N LEU A 280 -21.00 -13.92 -10.32
CA LEU A 280 -21.00 -12.59 -10.91
C LEU A 280 -20.41 -12.58 -12.32
N SER A 281 -19.39 -13.41 -12.59
CA SER A 281 -18.80 -13.55 -13.92
C SER A 281 -19.79 -14.09 -14.97
N LEU A 282 -20.82 -14.84 -14.56
CA LEU A 282 -21.87 -15.34 -15.46
C LEU A 282 -22.90 -14.28 -15.85
N ARG A 283 -22.96 -13.16 -15.13
CA ARG A 283 -23.98 -12.11 -15.32
C ARG A 283 -23.46 -10.91 -16.11
N ARG A 284 -22.18 -10.89 -16.47
CA ARG A 284 -21.55 -9.79 -17.21
C ARG A 284 -21.06 -10.24 -18.58
N ASP A 285 -21.12 -9.32 -19.53
CA ASP A 285 -20.47 -9.51 -20.81
C ASP A 285 -18.96 -9.32 -20.70
N VAL A 286 -18.24 -9.85 -21.69
CA VAL A 286 -16.78 -9.74 -21.79
C VAL A 286 -16.39 -8.27 -21.96
N GLY A 287 -15.37 -7.81 -21.25
CA GLY A 287 -14.95 -6.41 -21.29
C GLY A 287 -15.84 -5.47 -20.48
N ALA A 288 -17.12 -5.79 -20.28
CA ALA A 288 -18.03 -5.04 -19.42
C ALA A 288 -17.84 -5.36 -17.93
N GLY A 289 -18.07 -4.37 -17.07
CA GLY A 289 -18.28 -4.56 -15.63
C GLY A 289 -19.77 -4.58 -15.28
N LEU A 290 -20.15 -5.18 -14.14
CA LEU A 290 -21.55 -5.18 -13.68
C LEU A 290 -22.08 -3.78 -13.35
N ARG A 291 -21.19 -2.83 -13.03
CA ARG A 291 -21.56 -1.42 -12.92
C ARG A 291 -21.44 -0.79 -14.31
N PRO A 292 -22.57 -0.39 -14.94
CA PRO A 292 -22.50 0.31 -16.21
C PRO A 292 -21.69 1.59 -16.04
N ALA A 293 -20.89 1.92 -17.06
CA ALA A 293 -20.22 3.22 -17.11
C ALA A 293 -21.29 4.31 -16.97
N ARG A 294 -21.18 5.12 -15.91
CA ARG A 294 -22.11 6.25 -15.74
C ARG A 294 -21.99 7.14 -16.96
N ARG A 295 -23.09 7.32 -17.69
CA ARG A 295 -23.21 8.41 -18.66
C ARG A 295 -22.83 9.68 -17.90
N GLY A 296 -21.76 10.34 -18.36
CA GLY A 296 -21.32 11.60 -17.77
C GLY A 296 -22.45 12.63 -17.80
N ARG A 297 -22.28 13.77 -17.13
CA ARG A 297 -23.21 14.88 -17.30
C ARG A 297 -23.24 15.25 -18.79
N ALA A 298 -24.43 15.57 -19.31
CA ALA A 298 -24.61 15.98 -20.71
C ALA A 298 -23.76 17.20 -21.05
N GLU A 299 -23.56 18.08 -20.07
CA GLU A 299 -22.71 19.27 -20.17
C GLU A 299 -21.55 19.17 -19.17
N ALA A 300 -20.37 19.61 -19.61
CA ALA A 300 -19.23 19.78 -18.72
C ALA A 300 -19.52 20.89 -17.72
N ALA A 301 -19.07 20.73 -16.47
CA ALA A 301 -19.20 21.80 -15.47
C ALA A 301 -18.38 23.02 -15.89
N ASP A 302 -18.85 24.23 -15.57
CA ASP A 302 -18.21 25.49 -15.94
C ASP A 302 -16.76 25.65 -15.49
N TRP A 303 -16.33 24.91 -14.47
CA TRP A 303 -14.94 24.95 -14.01
C TRP A 303 -14.00 24.07 -14.85
N LEU A 304 -14.49 23.17 -15.71
CA LEU A 304 -13.68 22.31 -16.59
C LEU A 304 -13.26 23.03 -17.88
N ARG A 305 -12.73 24.25 -17.74
CA ARG A 305 -12.39 25.15 -18.87
C ARG A 305 -10.91 25.13 -19.27
N GLY A 306 -10.05 24.39 -18.57
CA GLY A 306 -8.62 24.43 -18.84
C GLY A 306 -7.78 23.25 -18.34
N PRO A 307 -6.50 23.18 -18.73
CA PRO A 307 -5.59 22.06 -18.45
C PRO A 307 -5.38 21.80 -16.95
N THR A 308 -5.36 22.85 -16.11
CA THR A 308 -5.24 22.72 -14.65
C THR A 308 -6.46 22.00 -14.04
N THR A 309 -7.66 22.30 -14.53
CA THR A 309 -8.90 21.69 -14.02
C THR A 309 -9.06 20.24 -14.47
N LEU A 310 -8.59 19.93 -15.69
CA LEU A 310 -8.44 18.55 -16.16
C LEU A 310 -7.45 17.78 -15.30
N SER A 311 -6.29 18.40 -15.01
CA SER A 311 -5.25 17.82 -14.16
C SER A 311 -5.77 17.51 -12.76
N TRP A 312 -6.52 18.43 -12.14
CA TRP A 312 -7.22 18.17 -10.87
C TRP A 312 -8.20 17.01 -10.98
N ARG A 313 -9.02 16.97 -12.04
CA ARG A 313 -9.98 15.87 -12.25
C ARG A 313 -9.30 14.50 -12.33
N LEU A 314 -8.12 14.44 -12.94
CA LEU A 314 -7.31 13.23 -13.02
C LEU A 314 -6.67 12.90 -11.66
N GLN A 315 -6.09 13.87 -10.95
CA GLN A 315 -5.38 13.64 -9.70
C GLN A 315 -6.27 13.45 -8.46
N ARG A 316 -7.48 14.01 -8.43
CA ARG A 316 -8.34 14.08 -7.22
C ARG A 316 -8.63 12.74 -6.53
N SER A 317 -8.65 11.63 -7.28
CA SER A 317 -8.84 10.30 -6.68
C SER A 317 -7.59 9.82 -5.96
N GLY A 318 -6.42 10.11 -6.55
CA GLY A 318 -5.12 9.85 -5.92
C GLY A 318 -4.94 10.69 -4.67
N VAL A 319 -5.21 12.01 -4.76
CA VAL A 319 -5.14 12.92 -3.62
C VAL A 319 -6.03 12.46 -2.47
N ARG A 320 -7.27 12.05 -2.75
CA ARG A 320 -8.16 11.51 -1.72
C ARG A 320 -7.64 10.22 -1.08
N GLY A 321 -7.11 9.30 -1.88
CA GLY A 321 -6.53 8.06 -1.35
C GLY A 321 -5.33 8.32 -0.43
N TRP A 322 -4.43 9.20 -0.86
CA TRP A 322 -3.27 9.60 -0.06
C TRP A 322 -3.65 10.41 1.18
N ALA A 323 -4.62 11.32 1.08
CA ALA A 323 -5.13 12.06 2.24
C ALA A 323 -5.67 11.10 3.31
N ILE A 324 -6.53 10.15 2.92
CA ILE A 324 -7.06 9.16 3.85
C ILE A 324 -5.93 8.33 4.47
N GLY A 325 -5.03 7.79 3.64
CA GLY A 325 -3.93 6.94 4.13
C GLY A 325 -2.98 7.67 5.08
N LEU A 326 -2.53 8.87 4.71
CA LEU A 326 -1.62 9.66 5.53
C LEU A 326 -2.30 10.24 6.78
N THR A 327 -3.58 10.59 6.73
CA THR A 327 -4.31 11.00 7.94
C THR A 327 -4.44 9.85 8.93
N ILE A 328 -4.79 8.64 8.47
CA ILE A 328 -4.85 7.46 9.34
C ILE A 328 -3.47 7.17 9.93
N ALA A 329 -2.42 7.16 9.10
CA ALA A 329 -1.06 6.94 9.56
C ALA A 329 -0.62 7.99 10.59
N GLY A 330 -0.87 9.28 10.30
CA GLY A 330 -0.56 10.37 11.21
C GLY A 330 -1.25 10.23 12.56
N LEU A 331 -2.57 10.00 12.57
CA LEU A 331 -3.33 9.79 13.82
C LEU A 331 -2.77 8.62 14.64
N VAL A 332 -2.41 7.51 13.98
CA VAL A 332 -1.84 6.35 14.65
C VAL A 332 -0.46 6.68 15.22
N TYR A 333 0.45 7.28 14.45
CA TYR A 333 1.77 7.64 14.97
C TYR A 333 1.69 8.66 16.11
N GLY A 334 0.86 9.69 15.96
CA GLY A 334 0.62 10.66 17.03
C GLY A 334 0.14 10.00 18.32
N GLY A 335 -0.77 9.02 18.22
CA GLY A 335 -1.31 8.34 19.39
C GLY A 335 -0.30 7.52 20.21
N VAL A 336 0.89 7.23 19.66
CA VAL A 336 1.97 6.54 20.39
C VAL A 336 2.66 7.46 21.40
N ALA A 337 2.48 8.79 21.28
CA ALA A 337 3.19 9.78 22.10
C ALA A 337 3.02 9.53 23.61
N ASP A 338 1.82 9.21 24.08
CA ASP A 338 1.55 8.94 25.49
C ASP A 338 2.25 7.66 25.99
N THR A 339 2.32 6.62 25.16
CA THR A 339 3.08 5.40 25.49
C THR A 339 4.57 5.69 25.68
N LEU A 340 5.14 6.69 24.98
CA LEU A 340 6.50 7.14 25.25
C LEU A 340 6.57 7.82 26.62
N VAL A 341 5.65 8.74 26.92
CA VAL A 341 5.60 9.43 28.23
C VAL A 341 5.52 8.42 29.37
N GLU A 342 4.58 7.48 29.32
CA GLU A 342 4.36 6.46 30.36
C GLU A 342 5.60 5.60 30.59
N ASN A 343 6.24 5.13 29.52
CA ASN A 343 7.46 4.31 29.64
C ASN A 343 8.70 5.12 30.09
N PHE A 344 8.65 6.45 29.99
CA PHE A 344 9.68 7.34 30.54
C PHE A 344 9.52 7.60 32.06
N VAL A 345 8.42 7.19 32.68
CA VAL A 345 8.20 7.36 34.14
C VAL A 345 9.10 6.42 34.96
N ASP A 346 9.49 5.27 34.40
CA ASP A 346 10.23 4.21 35.10
C ASP A 346 11.74 4.17 34.76
N VAL A 347 12.27 5.13 34.00
CA VAL A 347 13.71 5.18 33.66
C VAL A 347 14.57 5.72 34.80
N THR A 348 15.77 5.15 34.94
CA THR A 348 16.71 5.60 35.97
C THR A 348 17.21 7.01 35.69
N PRO A 349 17.58 7.79 36.73
CA PRO A 349 18.13 9.14 36.58
C PRO A 349 19.36 9.21 35.65
N GLU A 350 20.16 8.14 35.55
CA GLU A 350 21.28 8.09 34.61
C GLU A 350 20.82 8.02 33.15
N LEU A 351 19.70 7.32 32.85
CA LEU A 351 19.14 7.27 31.50
C LEU A 351 18.48 8.59 31.11
N THR A 352 17.83 9.29 32.04
CA THR A 352 17.25 10.62 31.82
C THR A 352 18.32 11.67 31.52
N ALA A 353 19.52 11.55 32.10
CA ALA A 353 20.64 12.45 31.82
C ALA A 353 21.22 12.28 30.39
N VAL A 354 21.01 11.12 29.76
CA VAL A 354 21.47 10.81 28.40
C VAL A 354 20.38 11.01 27.35
N LEU A 355 19.13 10.64 27.68
CA LEU A 355 17.98 10.67 26.76
C LEU A 355 17.23 12.01 26.76
N GLY A 356 17.51 12.89 27.71
CA GLY A 356 16.72 14.10 27.95
C GLY A 356 15.48 13.81 28.80
N ASN A 357 14.67 14.84 29.04
CA ASN A 357 13.41 14.65 29.75
C ASN A 357 12.36 13.99 28.83
N ALA A 358 11.22 13.57 29.40
CA ALA A 358 10.16 12.92 28.64
C ALA A 358 9.57 13.84 27.55
N GLU A 359 9.51 15.15 27.79
CA GLU A 359 8.97 16.15 26.85
C GLU A 359 9.88 16.30 25.62
N ASP A 360 11.20 16.33 25.82
CA ASP A 360 12.21 16.38 24.76
C ASP A 360 12.17 15.10 23.91
N SER A 361 11.97 13.95 24.54
CA SER A 361 11.86 12.66 23.85
C SER A 361 10.59 12.55 23.01
N VAL A 362 9.46 13.03 23.53
CA VAL A 362 8.20 13.13 22.77
C VAL A 362 8.35 14.14 21.62
N ALA A 363 8.94 15.30 21.85
CA ALA A 363 9.19 16.30 20.81
C ALA A 363 10.07 15.73 19.68
N GLY A 364 11.15 15.02 20.03
CA GLY A 364 12.02 14.33 19.08
C GLY A 364 11.30 13.26 18.28
N TYR A 365 10.50 12.43 18.95
CA TYR A 365 9.64 11.44 18.28
C TYR A 365 8.66 12.10 17.31
N LEU A 366 7.95 13.14 17.73
CA LEU A 366 6.96 13.83 16.89
C LEU A 366 7.60 14.52 15.69
N ALA A 367 8.77 15.13 15.87
CA ALA A 367 9.57 15.69 14.78
C ALA A 367 9.95 14.59 13.76
N LEU A 368 10.41 13.43 14.23
CA LEU A 368 10.72 12.27 13.39
C LEU A 368 9.47 11.79 12.62
N MET A 369 8.30 11.74 13.26
CA MET A 369 7.05 11.35 12.61
C MET A 369 6.62 12.36 11.53
N VAL A 370 6.79 13.66 11.76
CA VAL A 370 6.56 14.70 10.73
C VAL A 370 7.50 14.51 9.55
N SER A 371 8.80 14.26 9.81
CA SER A 371 9.76 13.98 8.74
C SER A 371 9.35 12.74 7.94
N MET A 372 8.92 11.66 8.60
CA MET A 372 8.39 10.47 7.94
C MET A 372 7.16 10.76 7.07
N MET A 373 6.23 11.60 7.54
CA MET A 373 5.07 12.03 6.74
C MET A 373 5.48 12.90 5.54
N SER A 374 6.52 13.71 5.69
CA SER A 374 7.11 14.53 4.62
C SER A 374 7.72 13.65 3.53
N VAL A 375 8.58 12.68 3.89
CA VAL A 375 9.15 11.71 2.95
C VAL A 375 8.05 10.90 2.25
N ALA A 376 7.03 10.43 3.00
CA ALA A 376 5.90 9.73 2.41
C ALA A 376 5.11 10.60 1.41
N THR A 377 5.00 11.90 1.66
CA THR A 377 4.35 12.84 0.73
C THR A 377 5.20 13.08 -0.53
N ALA A 378 6.54 13.03 -0.43
CA ALA A 378 7.41 13.09 -1.61
C ALA A 378 7.20 11.90 -2.56
N VAL A 379 6.88 10.71 -2.03
CA VAL A 379 6.46 9.55 -2.85
C VAL A 379 5.21 9.88 -3.67
N PHE A 380 4.20 10.50 -3.06
CA PHE A 380 3.02 10.96 -3.79
C PHE A 380 3.40 11.91 -4.93
N ALA A 381 4.27 12.87 -4.69
CA ALA A 381 4.70 13.84 -5.71
C ALA A 381 5.31 13.14 -6.94
N VAL A 382 6.23 12.19 -6.73
CA VAL A 382 6.85 11.42 -7.83
C VAL A 382 5.81 10.60 -8.59
N LEU A 383 4.94 9.86 -7.88
CA LEU A 383 3.88 9.05 -8.49
C LEU A 383 2.88 9.91 -9.29
N ALA A 384 2.59 11.11 -8.80
CA ALA A 384 1.68 12.03 -9.46
C ALA A 384 2.27 12.59 -10.77
N VAL A 385 3.59 12.84 -10.82
CA VAL A 385 4.29 13.18 -12.07
C VAL A 385 4.36 11.99 -13.04
N GLN A 386 4.61 10.78 -12.53
CA GLN A 386 4.56 9.56 -13.35
C GLN A 386 3.18 9.34 -13.97
N ARG A 387 2.11 9.81 -13.32
CA ARG A 387 0.77 9.80 -13.89
C ARG A 387 0.62 10.78 -15.06
N ALA A 388 1.23 11.97 -14.99
CA ALA A 388 1.28 12.86 -16.15
C ALA A 388 2.03 12.21 -17.32
N ARG A 389 3.15 11.52 -17.05
CA ARG A 389 3.86 10.71 -18.05
C ARG A 389 2.99 9.61 -18.66
N SER A 390 2.13 8.94 -17.88
CA SER A 390 1.24 7.92 -18.44
C SER A 390 0.20 8.51 -19.40
N GLU A 391 -0.23 9.75 -19.22
CA GLU A 391 -1.10 10.43 -20.18
C GLU A 391 -0.40 10.66 -21.52
N GLU A 392 0.90 10.97 -21.50
CA GLU A 392 1.71 11.07 -22.73
C GLU A 392 1.91 9.71 -23.39
N VAL A 393 2.38 8.70 -22.63
CA VAL A 393 2.73 7.38 -23.19
C VAL A 393 1.51 6.62 -23.73
N GLU A 394 0.33 6.85 -23.15
CA GLU A 394 -0.92 6.21 -23.57
C GLU A 394 -1.69 7.04 -24.62
N GLY A 395 -1.07 8.07 -25.21
CA GLY A 395 -1.63 8.88 -26.29
C GLY A 395 -2.75 9.85 -25.86
N ARG A 396 -3.04 9.97 -24.56
CA ARG A 396 -4.11 10.85 -24.05
C ARG A 396 -3.74 12.32 -24.00
N ALA A 397 -2.44 12.64 -23.97
CA ALA A 397 -1.96 14.02 -24.01
C ALA A 397 -2.15 14.65 -25.40
N GLU A 398 -2.08 13.86 -26.47
CA GLU A 398 -2.12 14.34 -27.85
C GLU A 398 -3.42 15.07 -28.22
N PRO A 399 -4.63 14.53 -27.95
CA PRO A 399 -5.88 15.25 -28.23
C PRO A 399 -6.00 16.59 -27.50
N VAL A 400 -5.36 16.72 -26.32
CA VAL A 400 -5.37 17.98 -25.55
C VAL A 400 -4.39 18.98 -26.16
N LEU A 401 -3.20 18.53 -26.53
CA LEU A 401 -2.17 19.38 -27.15
C LEU A 401 -2.49 19.76 -28.61
N ALA A 402 -3.41 19.04 -29.26
CA ALA A 402 -3.96 19.42 -30.56
C ALA A 402 -4.96 20.61 -30.49
N THR A 403 -5.39 21.01 -29.28
CA THR A 403 -6.20 22.22 -29.06
C THR A 403 -5.33 23.46 -28.91
N ALA A 404 -5.91 24.62 -28.56
CA ALA A 404 -5.15 25.84 -28.24
C ALA A 404 -4.30 25.73 -26.94
N THR A 405 -4.29 24.57 -26.27
CA THR A 405 -3.52 24.35 -25.04
C THR A 405 -2.03 24.21 -25.34
N SER A 406 -1.21 25.10 -24.80
CA SER A 406 0.25 25.00 -24.95
C SER A 406 0.83 23.85 -24.11
N ARG A 407 2.01 23.34 -24.52
CA ARG A 407 2.79 22.35 -23.75
C ARG A 407 3.08 22.81 -22.32
N THR A 408 3.40 24.09 -22.14
CA THR A 408 3.68 24.69 -20.83
C THR A 408 2.43 24.79 -19.97
N ALA A 409 1.27 25.14 -20.54
CA ALA A 409 0.00 25.17 -19.82
C ALA A 409 -0.44 23.76 -19.39
N TRP A 410 -0.21 22.76 -20.23
CA TRP A 410 -0.50 21.36 -19.92
C TRP A 410 0.35 20.85 -18.74
N LEU A 411 1.69 20.89 -18.86
CA LEU A 411 2.56 20.40 -17.80
C LEU A 411 2.48 21.28 -16.54
N GLY A 412 2.39 22.61 -16.70
CA GLY A 412 2.24 23.55 -15.60
C GLY A 412 0.95 23.31 -14.81
N GLY A 413 -0.15 22.98 -15.48
CA GLY A 413 -1.40 22.59 -14.82
C GLY A 413 -1.27 21.31 -13.99
N HIS A 414 -0.53 20.30 -14.49
CA HIS A 414 -0.24 19.09 -13.74
C HIS A 414 0.65 19.39 -12.51
N VAL A 415 1.77 20.10 -12.70
CA VAL A 415 2.71 20.41 -11.62
C VAL A 415 2.08 21.28 -10.55
N ALA A 416 1.29 22.31 -10.92
CA ALA A 416 0.61 23.17 -9.95
C ALA A 416 -0.37 22.39 -9.07
N VAL A 417 -1.17 21.50 -9.67
CA VAL A 417 -2.09 20.63 -8.93
C VAL A 417 -1.33 19.70 -7.97
N VAL A 418 -0.22 19.12 -8.43
CA VAL A 418 0.61 18.23 -7.59
C VAL A 418 1.31 18.99 -6.47
N ALA A 419 1.79 20.21 -6.72
CA ALA A 419 2.39 21.07 -5.72
C ALA A 419 1.39 21.40 -4.60
N LEU A 420 0.21 21.92 -4.97
CA LEU A 420 -0.86 22.24 -4.01
C LEU A 420 -1.32 21.00 -3.23
N ALA A 421 -1.47 19.86 -3.92
CA ALA A 421 -1.82 18.61 -3.26
C ALA A 421 -0.73 18.14 -2.30
N SER A 422 0.55 18.29 -2.64
CA SER A 422 1.67 17.87 -1.79
C SER A 422 1.77 18.73 -0.53
N VAL A 423 1.64 20.06 -0.66
CA VAL A 423 1.57 20.98 0.50
C VAL A 423 0.38 20.62 1.39
N PHE A 424 -0.79 20.41 0.79
CA PHE A 424 -1.98 20.00 1.53
C PHE A 424 -1.77 18.67 2.27
N LEU A 425 -1.19 17.67 1.62
CA LEU A 425 -0.99 16.34 2.21
C LEU A 425 0.03 16.34 3.35
N VAL A 426 1.16 17.05 3.22
CA VAL A 426 2.17 17.10 4.28
C VAL A 426 1.66 17.86 5.51
N VAL A 427 0.92 18.96 5.31
CA VAL A 427 0.27 19.68 6.41
C VAL A 427 -0.80 18.80 7.04
N LEU A 428 -1.71 18.23 6.25
CA LEU A 428 -2.79 17.38 6.74
C LEU A 428 -2.28 16.19 7.56
N SER A 429 -1.23 15.53 7.09
CA SER A 429 -0.65 14.37 7.76
C SER A 429 0.10 14.73 9.03
N SER A 430 0.83 15.85 9.04
CA SER A 430 1.51 16.34 10.25
C SER A 430 0.51 16.86 11.28
N THR A 431 -0.57 17.55 10.86
CA THR A 431 -1.69 17.89 11.74
C THR A 431 -2.37 16.64 12.29
N ALA A 432 -2.48 15.56 11.50
CA ALA A 432 -3.02 14.29 11.97
C ALA A 432 -2.12 13.65 13.04
N VAL A 433 -0.79 13.74 12.91
CA VAL A 433 0.14 13.38 14.00
C VAL A 433 -0.13 14.22 15.23
N GLY A 434 -0.27 15.54 15.09
CA GLY A 434 -0.55 16.44 16.22
C GLY A 434 -1.90 16.14 16.90
N LEU A 435 -2.92 15.79 16.13
CA LEU A 435 -4.22 15.36 16.65
C LEU A 435 -4.13 14.03 17.39
N GLY A 436 -3.37 13.05 16.88
CA GLY A 436 -3.12 11.79 17.57
C GLY A 436 -2.40 12.02 18.90
N ALA A 437 -1.34 12.82 18.88
CA ALA A 437 -0.58 13.20 20.07
C ALA A 437 -1.47 13.90 21.10
N ALA A 438 -2.18 14.96 20.70
CA ALA A 438 -3.09 15.70 21.56
C ALA A 438 -4.20 14.82 22.16
N ALA A 439 -4.73 13.87 21.38
CA ALA A 439 -5.74 12.94 21.87
C ALA A 439 -5.18 11.95 22.91
N SER A 440 -3.89 11.59 22.79
CA SER A 440 -3.22 10.67 23.71
C SER A 440 -2.69 11.37 24.98
N THR A 441 -1.97 12.49 24.85
CA THR A 441 -1.29 13.17 25.96
C THR A 441 -2.13 14.28 26.61
N GLY A 442 -3.25 14.67 25.98
CA GLY A 442 -4.08 15.81 26.39
C GLY A 442 -3.52 17.19 25.99
N GLN A 443 -2.34 17.25 25.34
CA GLN A 443 -1.65 18.48 24.98
C GLN A 443 -2.04 19.00 23.59
N TRP A 444 -3.02 19.89 23.53
CA TRP A 444 -3.58 20.37 22.25
C TRP A 444 -2.67 21.28 21.41
N HIS A 445 -1.59 21.83 21.98
CA HIS A 445 -0.66 22.68 21.23
C HIS A 445 0.06 21.90 20.12
N HIS A 446 0.30 20.59 20.30
CA HIS A 446 0.88 19.71 19.28
C HIS A 446 0.16 19.77 17.93
N VAL A 447 -1.16 20.04 17.90
CA VAL A 447 -1.90 20.17 16.63
C VAL A 447 -1.38 21.34 15.80
N GLY A 448 -1.16 22.49 16.44
CA GLY A 448 -0.65 23.69 15.78
C GLY A 448 0.83 23.56 15.45
N ASP A 449 1.63 23.09 16.40
CA ASP A 449 3.08 22.96 16.26
C ASP A 449 3.45 21.99 15.12
N LEU A 450 2.77 20.83 15.05
CA LEU A 450 3.04 19.85 13.99
C LEU A 450 2.41 20.24 12.65
N ALA A 451 1.31 21.00 12.63
CA ALA A 451 0.82 21.60 11.39
C ALA A 451 1.85 22.57 10.79
N LEU A 452 2.49 23.39 11.65
CA LEU A 452 3.57 24.28 11.27
C LEU A 452 4.81 23.50 10.81
N ALA A 453 5.22 22.46 11.55
CA ALA A 453 6.31 21.57 11.17
C ALA A 453 6.08 20.95 9.77
N GLY A 454 4.86 20.47 9.52
CA GLY A 454 4.46 19.96 8.21
C GLY A 454 4.60 21.01 7.10
N LEU A 455 4.16 22.26 7.35
CA LEU A 455 4.30 23.36 6.41
C LEU A 455 5.76 23.73 6.14
N VAL A 456 6.60 23.76 7.17
CA VAL A 456 8.04 24.04 7.09
C VAL A 456 8.78 22.96 6.31
N SER A 457 8.32 21.70 6.36
CA SER A 457 8.87 20.60 5.57
C SER A 457 8.40 20.58 4.10
N ALA A 458 7.38 21.37 3.73
CA ALA A 458 6.79 21.33 2.40
C ALA A 458 7.78 21.70 1.26
N PRO A 459 8.72 22.65 1.42
CA PRO A 459 9.73 22.94 0.40
C PRO A 459 10.63 21.75 0.04
N ALA A 460 10.96 20.86 0.98
CA ALA A 460 11.71 19.63 0.68
C ALA A 460 10.92 18.71 -0.26
N VAL A 461 9.62 18.53 -0.01
CA VAL A 461 8.70 17.78 -0.88
C VAL A 461 8.58 18.43 -2.26
N LEU A 462 8.46 19.76 -2.31
CA LEU A 462 8.38 20.53 -3.56
C LEU A 462 9.68 20.47 -4.36
N LEU A 463 10.84 20.34 -3.70
CA LEU A 463 12.11 20.13 -4.38
C LEU A 463 12.13 18.79 -5.12
N VAL A 464 11.63 17.72 -4.48
CA VAL A 464 11.45 16.41 -5.14
C VAL A 464 10.51 16.52 -6.35
N LEU A 465 9.41 17.26 -6.21
CA LEU A 465 8.51 17.56 -7.34
C LEU A 465 9.24 18.33 -8.45
N GLY A 466 10.05 19.33 -8.12
CA GLY A 466 10.85 20.10 -9.06
C GLY A 466 11.84 19.22 -9.83
N VAL A 467 12.55 18.32 -9.14
CA VAL A 467 13.44 17.33 -9.75
C VAL A 467 12.67 16.38 -10.67
N ALA A 468 11.51 15.87 -10.23
CA ALA A 468 10.68 14.99 -11.05
C ALA A 468 10.15 15.71 -12.30
N ALA A 469 9.71 16.96 -12.18
CA ALA A 469 9.27 17.80 -13.29
C ALA A 469 10.41 18.10 -14.26
N LEU A 470 11.62 18.38 -13.75
CA LEU A 470 12.83 18.58 -14.54
C LEU A 470 13.21 17.34 -15.34
N LEU A 471 13.33 16.19 -14.67
CA LEU A 471 13.66 14.92 -15.30
C LEU A 471 12.61 14.52 -16.34
N TYR A 472 11.32 14.67 -16.00
CA TYR A 472 10.25 14.44 -16.96
C TYR A 472 10.36 15.38 -18.15
N GLY A 473 10.57 16.69 -17.94
CA GLY A 473 10.67 17.69 -18.99
C GLY A 473 11.85 17.46 -19.94
N ILE A 474 13.00 17.01 -19.44
CA ILE A 474 14.17 16.67 -20.25
C ILE A 474 13.98 15.33 -20.98
N ALA A 475 13.68 14.27 -20.24
CA ALA A 475 13.61 12.92 -20.78
C ALA A 475 12.61 12.05 -19.98
N PRO A 476 11.47 11.63 -20.57
CA PRO A 476 10.47 10.86 -19.82
C PRO A 476 10.99 9.52 -19.29
N ARG A 477 12.07 8.98 -19.86
CA ARG A 477 12.74 7.76 -19.38
C ARG A 477 13.57 8.00 -18.11
N ALA A 478 14.06 9.21 -17.89
CA ALA A 478 14.87 9.57 -16.73
C ALA A 478 14.03 9.85 -15.47
N LEU A 479 12.69 9.96 -15.59
CA LEU A 479 11.80 10.22 -14.46
C LEU A 479 11.93 9.18 -13.33
N THR A 480 12.34 7.95 -13.62
CA THR A 480 12.61 6.94 -12.57
C THR A 480 13.75 7.36 -11.64
N LEU A 481 14.70 8.18 -12.09
CA LEU A 481 15.79 8.69 -11.26
C LEU A 481 15.31 9.66 -10.16
N ALA A 482 14.10 10.21 -10.25
CA ALA A 482 13.52 11.02 -9.18
C ALA A 482 13.41 10.24 -7.86
N TRP A 483 13.30 8.91 -7.93
CA TRP A 483 13.31 8.03 -6.75
C TRP A 483 14.63 8.03 -6.00
N VAL A 484 15.75 8.37 -6.65
CA VAL A 484 17.05 8.46 -5.97
C VAL A 484 16.99 9.53 -4.87
N VAL A 485 16.38 10.68 -5.13
CA VAL A 485 16.25 11.75 -4.12
C VAL A 485 15.41 11.29 -2.93
N VAL A 486 14.32 10.57 -3.18
CA VAL A 486 13.45 10.03 -2.12
C VAL A 486 14.16 8.95 -1.31
N VAL A 487 14.83 8.01 -1.96
CA VAL A 487 15.53 6.90 -1.28
C VAL A 487 16.75 7.39 -0.53
N VAL A 488 17.58 8.24 -1.13
CA VAL A 488 18.74 8.84 -0.45
C VAL A 488 18.26 9.70 0.71
N GLY A 489 17.25 10.55 0.51
CA GLY A 489 16.67 11.36 1.58
C GLY A 489 16.16 10.51 2.73
N PHE A 490 15.37 9.47 2.46
CA PHE A 490 14.91 8.52 3.47
C PHE A 490 16.07 7.84 4.21
N VAL A 491 17.06 7.33 3.48
CA VAL A 491 18.19 6.64 4.11
C VAL A 491 18.99 7.60 5.00
N MET A 492 19.27 8.82 4.54
CA MET A 492 20.01 9.81 5.32
C MET A 492 19.20 10.26 6.55
N GLU A 493 17.90 10.46 6.40
CA GLU A 493 17.03 10.90 7.49
C GLU A 493 16.92 9.85 8.62
N PHE A 494 16.66 8.59 8.26
CA PHE A 494 16.35 7.54 9.25
C PHE A 494 17.55 6.70 9.65
N PHE A 495 18.58 6.61 8.80
CA PHE A 495 19.75 5.77 9.02
C PHE A 495 21.06 6.54 8.97
N GLY A 496 21.07 7.81 8.56
CA GLY A 496 22.27 8.65 8.52
C GLY A 496 23.04 8.67 9.85
N PRO A 497 22.38 8.88 11.00
CA PRO A 497 23.05 8.83 12.30
C PRO A 497 23.73 7.48 12.59
N LEU A 498 23.21 6.36 12.08
CA LEU A 498 23.80 5.03 12.25
C LEU A 498 24.93 4.74 11.24
N LEU A 499 24.84 5.32 10.04
CA LEU A 499 25.77 5.06 8.93
C LEU A 499 26.99 5.99 8.95
N GLU A 500 26.91 7.09 9.71
CA GLU A 500 27.93 8.15 9.79
C GLU A 500 28.50 8.56 8.40
N PRO A 501 27.64 8.88 7.41
CA PRO A 501 28.10 9.22 6.07
C PRO A 501 28.88 10.54 6.06
N PRO A 502 29.76 10.76 5.06
CA PRO A 502 30.48 12.02 4.95
C PRO A 502 29.51 13.20 4.74
N GLY A 503 29.77 14.35 5.37
CA GLY A 503 28.81 15.46 5.46
C GLY A 503 28.34 16.08 4.13
N TRP A 504 29.08 15.89 3.03
CA TRP A 504 28.59 16.32 1.70
C TRP A 504 27.42 15.45 1.21
N LEU A 505 27.33 14.20 1.68
CA LEU A 505 26.29 13.25 1.31
C LEU A 505 25.02 13.49 2.13
N THR A 506 25.13 13.85 3.41
CA THR A 506 23.99 14.28 4.24
C THR A 506 23.39 15.58 3.70
N ALA A 507 24.25 16.56 3.38
CA ALA A 507 23.84 17.85 2.84
C ALA A 507 23.13 17.78 1.47
N LEU A 508 23.19 16.62 0.78
CA LEU A 508 22.46 16.39 -0.45
C LEU A 508 20.98 16.06 -0.20
N SER A 509 20.63 15.60 1.01
CA SER A 509 19.25 15.31 1.40
C SER A 509 18.47 16.62 1.52
N PRO A 510 17.29 16.75 0.86
CA PRO A 510 16.42 17.90 1.07
C PRO A 510 15.96 18.07 2.52
N TRP A 511 15.90 16.99 3.29
CA TRP A 511 15.40 16.98 4.67
C TRP A 511 16.45 17.41 5.71
N ASP A 512 17.74 17.29 5.39
CA ASP A 512 18.85 17.80 6.24
C ASP A 512 18.80 19.33 6.44
N HIS A 513 18.10 20.03 5.54
CA HIS A 513 17.93 21.49 5.57
C HIS A 513 16.57 21.94 6.15
N VAL A 514 15.75 21.01 6.66
CA VAL A 514 14.46 21.30 7.27
C VAL A 514 14.65 21.34 8.79
N PRO A 515 14.35 22.46 9.47
CA PRO A 515 14.42 22.51 10.94
C PRO A 515 13.51 21.47 11.59
N ALA A 516 14.02 20.75 12.57
CA ALA A 516 13.31 19.67 13.26
C ALA A 516 12.31 20.22 14.29
N LEU A 517 11.25 20.90 13.85
CA LEU A 517 10.20 21.40 14.75
C LEU A 517 9.44 20.24 15.43
N PRO A 518 9.10 20.34 16.74
CA PRO A 518 9.30 21.48 17.64
C PRO A 518 10.63 21.43 18.45
N VAL A 519 11.58 20.55 18.09
CA VAL A 519 12.86 20.40 18.80
C VAL A 519 13.81 21.57 18.54
N GLU A 520 13.85 22.04 17.30
CA GLU A 520 14.69 23.17 16.89
C GLU A 520 13.87 24.46 16.72
N ASP A 521 14.54 25.61 16.75
CA ASP A 521 13.92 26.88 16.40
C ASP A 521 13.74 27.02 14.89
N LEU A 522 12.67 27.73 14.48
CA LEU A 522 12.41 27.99 13.07
C LEU A 522 13.50 28.87 12.45
N THR A 523 14.29 28.30 11.54
CA THR A 523 15.23 29.04 10.69
C THR A 523 14.71 29.15 9.26
N LEU A 524 14.40 30.39 8.82
CA LEU A 524 13.79 30.62 7.50
C LEU A 524 14.78 30.48 6.33
N GLY A 525 16.08 30.69 6.57
CA GLY A 525 17.10 30.70 5.52
C GLY A 525 17.12 29.42 4.67
N PRO A 526 17.37 28.24 5.27
CA PRO A 526 17.38 26.96 4.56
C PRO A 526 16.05 26.64 3.85
N VAL A 527 14.93 26.92 4.53
CA VAL A 527 13.56 26.70 4.02
C VAL A 527 13.29 27.51 2.74
N LEU A 528 13.70 28.79 2.71
CA LEU A 528 13.57 29.66 1.54
C LEU A 528 14.48 29.21 0.39
N VAL A 529 15.68 28.72 0.69
CA VAL A 529 16.60 28.15 -0.32
C VAL A 529 15.99 26.91 -0.97
N LEU A 530 15.45 25.97 -0.18
CA LEU A 530 14.74 24.80 -0.71
C LEU A 530 13.56 25.20 -1.60
N ALA A 531 12.77 26.19 -1.17
CA ALA A 531 11.64 26.68 -1.96
C ALA A 531 12.11 27.31 -3.29
N ALA A 532 13.18 28.09 -3.28
CA ALA A 532 13.77 28.68 -4.48
C ALA A 532 14.29 27.60 -5.45
N LEU A 533 14.99 26.57 -4.94
CA LEU A 533 15.45 25.44 -5.73
C LEU A 533 14.29 24.63 -6.34
N ALA A 534 13.22 24.43 -5.58
CA ALA A 534 12.01 23.77 -6.08
C ALA A 534 11.39 24.55 -7.26
N VAL A 535 11.24 25.87 -7.13
CA VAL A 535 10.74 26.75 -8.19
C VAL A 535 11.66 26.72 -9.41
N ALA A 536 12.97 26.79 -9.21
CA ALA A 536 13.96 26.71 -10.28
C ALA A 536 13.88 25.37 -11.04
N GLY A 537 13.77 24.25 -10.32
CA GLY A 537 13.62 22.92 -10.90
C GLY A 537 12.35 22.78 -11.75
N VAL A 538 11.22 23.27 -11.23
CA VAL A 538 9.94 23.32 -11.98
C VAL A 538 10.06 24.18 -13.23
N ALA A 539 10.61 25.39 -13.11
CA ALA A 539 10.77 26.31 -14.24
C ALA A 539 11.67 25.72 -15.34
N ALA A 540 12.80 25.11 -14.95
CA ALA A 540 13.69 24.41 -15.87
C ALA A 540 13.01 23.20 -16.53
N GLY A 541 12.21 22.44 -15.79
CA GLY A 541 11.43 21.33 -16.33
C GLY A 541 10.37 21.75 -17.34
N LEU A 542 9.65 22.85 -17.07
CA LEU A 542 8.69 23.43 -18.01
C LEU A 542 9.38 23.95 -19.28
N ALA A 543 10.53 24.61 -19.14
CA ALA A 543 11.32 25.09 -20.27
C ALA A 543 11.87 23.93 -21.13
N ALA A 544 12.33 22.84 -20.49
CA ALA A 544 12.78 21.64 -21.18
C ALA A 544 11.62 20.96 -21.92
N PHE A 545 10.47 20.78 -21.27
CA PHE A 545 9.28 20.17 -21.87
C PHE A 545 8.74 20.97 -23.06
N HIS A 546 8.84 22.31 -23.00
CA HIS A 546 8.44 23.16 -24.12
C HIS A 546 9.26 22.87 -25.39
N ARG A 547 10.57 22.60 -25.23
CA ARG A 547 11.49 22.32 -26.34
C ARG A 547 11.49 20.85 -26.77
N ARG A 548 11.07 19.94 -25.89
CA ARG A 548 11.04 18.50 -26.15
C ARG A 548 9.84 18.12 -27.00
N ASP A 549 10.04 17.25 -27.98
CA ASP A 549 8.95 16.64 -28.72
C ASP A 549 8.12 15.69 -27.83
N VAL A 550 6.83 15.60 -28.18
CA VAL A 550 5.84 14.76 -27.48
C VAL A 550 5.56 13.55 -28.37
N VAL A 551 5.45 12.37 -27.76
CA VAL A 551 5.09 11.16 -28.49
C VAL A 551 3.64 11.30 -28.98
N THR A 552 3.44 11.26 -30.30
CA THR A 552 2.14 11.21 -30.97
C THR A 552 1.94 9.81 -31.57
N THR A 553 0.72 9.28 -31.50
CA THR A 553 0.35 7.93 -31.96
C THR A 553 -0.33 7.92 -33.32
#